data_AF-A0A182RC32-F1
#
_entry.id   AF-A0A182RC32-F1
#
_cell.length_a   1.000
_cell.length_b   1.000
_cell.length_c   1.000
_cell.angle_alpha   90.00
_cell.angle_beta   90.00
_cell.angle_gamma   90.00
#
_symmetry.space_group_name_H-M   'P 1'
#
loop_
_entity.id
_entity.type
_entity.pdbx_description
1 polymer ?
#
loop_
_entity_poly.entity_id
_entity_poly.type
_entity_poly.pdbx_seq_one_letter_code
_entity_poly.pdbx_strand_id
1 'polypeptide(L)'
;MIPDDRFILHTLDSWCFGADGTGDIMVRENRNAVIRRRQRFPSVNLVTADGSIDCLNVPEEQEERVAKLHLAETVLALNLLSPGQHFVLKMFTLFEHSSVSLLFLLNHCFDELHVFKPCTSKPGNSEVYIVAKYYREPDGIDQYLEKIYTNLQSNSNAIFDPKTVSETFLEQLRICTTHFVQWQTEVIESNIRFYRISDPLEDQRLSIFKQTIMEMFFDRYHITSIRNNERIVHGVKVSDGPNINQKESRGTFNERVQQAATVDANLTERLRSLRDRLDYLTLTRQLFQPEALLNDTPLRGGPENGFAVHHELAFAIGKSIERVKSSKFALITCIRLLNDTVDLCRTAINDGKMSCSTTDPITVTGNTISIAINAYPHVTNIAQHEKELFRTIVRTLFQLIQRNCITSPLEHHSHTVGDGPLELILENWLPLTQVSVGLLYLLKLYVFEEVEELSPTRLIFRGLRKSGVTNLVAVHDAVLKAYTKASNAPGASKSVLAIVPITSLLDGGFPYAMLNYNSSLCLIYCARLLEVLKLSIV
;
A
#
# COMPACT_ATOMS: atom_id res chain seq x y z
N MET A 1 -7.55 7.12 2.06
CA MET A 1 -7.35 5.81 1.43
C MET A 1 -7.99 4.74 2.31
N ILE A 2 -8.90 3.94 1.76
CA ILE A 2 -9.37 2.72 2.41
C ILE A 2 -8.22 1.72 2.26
N PRO A 3 -7.51 1.34 3.33
CA PRO A 3 -6.38 0.42 3.23
C PRO A 3 -6.84 -1.05 3.10
N ASP A 4 -8.13 -1.27 2.90
CA ASP A 4 -8.72 -2.56 2.64
C ASP A 4 -8.76 -2.81 1.13
N ASP A 5 -7.92 -3.73 0.69
CA ASP A 5 -7.78 -4.13 -0.71
C ASP A 5 -8.38 -5.51 -0.96
N ARG A 6 -9.18 -6.07 -0.04
CA ARG A 6 -9.80 -7.38 -0.23
C ARG A 6 -10.60 -7.45 -1.54
N PHE A 7 -11.32 -6.38 -1.86
CA PHE A 7 -12.01 -6.27 -3.14
C PHE A 7 -11.04 -6.25 -4.33
N ILE A 8 -9.93 -5.51 -4.22
CA ILE A 8 -8.88 -5.44 -5.26
C ILE A 8 -8.29 -6.83 -5.49
N LEU A 9 -7.97 -7.58 -4.44
CA LEU A 9 -7.36 -8.91 -4.54
C LEU A 9 -8.23 -9.89 -5.34
N HIS A 10 -9.54 -9.90 -5.10
CA HIS A 10 -10.48 -10.76 -5.84
C HIS A 10 -10.77 -10.30 -7.26
N THR A 11 -10.38 -9.07 -7.61
CA THR A 11 -10.68 -8.46 -8.91
C THR A 11 -9.43 -7.96 -9.61
N LEU A 12 -8.23 -8.42 -9.21
CA LEU A 12 -6.93 -7.82 -9.55
C LEU A 12 -6.74 -7.64 -11.06
N ASP A 13 -7.21 -8.59 -11.85
CA ASP A 13 -7.15 -8.56 -13.32
C ASP A 13 -7.91 -7.37 -13.93
N SER A 14 -8.90 -6.82 -13.22
CA SER A 14 -9.67 -5.63 -13.59
C SER A 14 -8.95 -4.32 -13.26
N TRP A 15 -7.89 -4.33 -12.45
CA TRP A 15 -7.15 -3.14 -12.03
C TRP A 15 -5.99 -2.79 -12.98
N CYS A 16 -5.63 -1.51 -13.03
CA CYS A 16 -4.49 -1.02 -13.80
C CYS A 16 -3.66 -0.03 -12.96
N PHE A 17 -2.51 -0.49 -12.46
CA PHE A 17 -1.60 0.32 -11.63
C PHE A 17 -0.57 1.12 -12.46
N GLY A 18 -0.77 1.23 -13.77
CA GLY A 18 0.14 1.95 -14.66
C GLY A 18 1.40 1.18 -15.06
N ALA A 19 2.33 1.88 -15.71
CA ALA A 19 3.58 1.33 -16.25
C ALA A 19 4.69 1.16 -15.20
N ASP A 20 4.56 1.82 -14.05
CA ASP A 20 5.48 1.71 -12.92
C ASP A 20 4.86 1.04 -11.68
N GLY A 21 3.61 0.60 -11.75
CA GLY A 21 2.93 -0.12 -10.67
C GLY A 21 2.52 0.73 -9.46
N THR A 22 2.72 2.06 -9.48
CA THR A 22 2.33 2.93 -8.36
C THR A 22 0.86 3.32 -8.37
N GLY A 23 0.21 3.25 -9.54
CA GLY A 23 -1.13 3.79 -9.75
C GLY A 23 -1.21 5.32 -9.77
N ASP A 24 -0.07 6.03 -9.72
CA ASP A 24 -0.06 7.49 -9.75
C ASP A 24 -0.41 7.99 -11.16
N ILE A 25 -1.64 8.47 -11.34
CA ILE A 25 -2.15 8.99 -12.62
C ILE A 25 -1.60 10.37 -12.97
N MET A 26 -0.87 11.04 -12.07
CA MET A 26 -0.11 12.26 -12.38
C MET A 26 1.22 11.94 -13.08
N VAL A 27 1.62 10.67 -13.11
CA VAL A 27 2.71 10.16 -13.94
C VAL A 27 2.17 9.82 -15.33
N ARG A 28 2.76 10.45 -16.36
CA ARG A 28 2.29 10.36 -17.76
C ARG A 28 2.24 8.92 -18.26
N GLU A 29 3.24 8.11 -17.94
CA GLU A 29 3.33 6.72 -18.39
C GLU A 29 2.20 5.86 -17.81
N ASN A 30 1.79 6.13 -16.56
CA ASN A 30 0.70 5.46 -15.88
C ASN A 30 -0.65 5.85 -16.47
N ARG A 31 -0.89 7.16 -16.63
CA ARG A 31 -2.08 7.69 -17.33
C ARG A 31 -2.23 7.03 -18.71
N ASN A 32 -1.15 7.02 -19.50
CA ASN A 32 -1.18 6.44 -20.84
C ASN A 32 -1.43 4.93 -20.84
N ALA A 33 -1.00 4.20 -19.79
CA ALA A 33 -1.32 2.79 -19.65
C ALA A 33 -2.82 2.55 -19.43
N VAL A 34 -3.49 3.42 -18.65
CA VAL A 34 -4.95 3.36 -18.46
C VAL A 34 -5.69 3.68 -19.76
N ILE A 35 -5.27 4.74 -20.48
CA ILE A 35 -5.84 5.10 -21.79
C ILE A 35 -5.69 3.95 -22.80
N ARG A 36 -4.51 3.32 -22.89
CA ARG A 36 -4.33 2.13 -23.75
C ARG A 36 -5.24 0.99 -23.33
N ARG A 37 -5.42 0.76 -22.03
CA ARG A 37 -6.30 -0.30 -21.52
C ARG A 37 -7.77 -0.06 -21.88
N ARG A 38 -8.23 1.19 -21.99
CA ARG A 38 -9.59 1.54 -22.46
C ARG A 38 -9.92 0.95 -23.82
N GLN A 39 -8.94 0.71 -24.69
CA GLN A 39 -9.17 0.11 -26.01
C GLN A 39 -9.74 -1.33 -25.93
N ARG A 40 -9.67 -1.98 -24.76
CA ARG A 40 -10.26 -3.30 -24.52
C ARG A 40 -11.79 -3.27 -24.32
N PHE A 41 -12.36 -2.08 -24.11
CA PHE A 41 -13.79 -1.91 -23.84
C PHE A 41 -14.44 -1.16 -25.00
N PRO A 42 -15.64 -1.56 -25.47
CA PRO A 42 -16.30 -0.85 -26.56
C PRO A 42 -16.72 0.57 -26.14
N SER A 43 -17.28 0.70 -24.94
CA SER A 43 -17.77 1.95 -24.36
C SER A 43 -17.38 2.05 -22.90
N VAL A 44 -17.18 3.28 -22.43
CA VAL A 44 -17.02 3.62 -21.01
C VAL A 44 -18.17 4.55 -20.63
N ASN A 45 -19.17 3.98 -19.95
CA ASN A 45 -20.43 4.67 -19.64
C ASN A 45 -20.38 5.58 -18.40
N LEU A 46 -19.44 5.30 -17.51
CA LEU A 46 -19.26 6.05 -16.28
C LEU A 46 -17.79 6.02 -15.90
N VAL A 47 -17.25 7.19 -15.57
CA VAL A 47 -16.00 7.31 -14.83
C VAL A 47 -16.32 7.92 -13.47
N THR A 48 -15.73 7.36 -12.42
CA THR A 48 -15.79 7.91 -11.07
C THR A 48 -14.38 8.20 -10.58
N ALA A 49 -14.17 9.37 -10.01
CA ALA A 49 -12.90 9.82 -9.46
C ALA A 49 -13.08 10.19 -7.97
N ASP A 50 -12.34 9.50 -7.10
CA ASP A 50 -12.41 9.63 -5.64
C ASP A 50 -11.00 9.86 -5.04
N GLY A 51 -10.08 10.39 -5.85
CA GLY A 51 -8.72 10.71 -5.46
C GLY A 51 -8.66 11.71 -4.32
N SER A 52 -7.64 11.57 -3.46
CA SER A 52 -7.35 12.53 -2.41
C SER A 52 -5.91 12.37 -1.93
N ILE A 53 -5.36 13.46 -1.42
CA ILE A 53 -4.05 13.50 -0.78
C ILE A 53 -4.28 13.70 0.71
N ASP A 54 -3.41 13.12 1.55
CA ASP A 54 -3.53 13.27 3.00
C ASP A 54 -3.29 14.73 3.43
N CYS A 55 -4.37 15.44 3.74
CA CYS A 55 -4.35 16.82 4.22
C CYS A 55 -4.70 16.91 5.72
N LEU A 56 -4.57 15.82 6.50
CA LEU A 56 -4.97 15.79 7.92
C LEU A 56 -4.29 16.84 8.81
N ASN A 57 -3.13 17.36 8.38
CA ASN A 57 -2.34 18.34 9.12
C ASN A 57 -2.42 19.77 8.54
N VAL A 58 -3.09 19.95 7.41
CA VAL A 58 -3.33 21.26 6.75
C VAL A 58 -4.73 21.25 6.11
N PRO A 59 -5.80 21.03 6.88
CA PRO A 59 -7.15 20.91 6.34
C PRO A 59 -7.63 22.16 5.59
N GLU A 60 -7.14 23.35 5.94
CA GLU A 60 -7.45 24.63 5.32
C GLU A 60 -6.90 24.76 3.89
N GLU A 61 -5.80 24.10 3.56
CA GLU A 61 -5.20 24.10 2.21
C GLU A 61 -5.69 22.92 1.35
N GLN A 62 -6.71 22.17 1.81
CA GLN A 62 -7.09 20.91 1.18
C GLN A 62 -7.37 21.07 -0.32
N GLU A 63 -8.07 22.14 -0.72
CA GLU A 63 -8.43 22.41 -2.11
C GLU A 63 -7.21 22.57 -3.02
N GLU A 64 -6.25 23.41 -2.64
CA GLU A 64 -5.02 23.64 -3.40
C GLU A 64 -4.16 22.37 -3.47
N ARG A 65 -4.04 21.65 -2.35
CA ARG A 65 -3.21 20.44 -2.26
C ARG A 65 -3.68 19.32 -3.18
N VAL A 66 -4.99 19.19 -3.40
CA VAL A 66 -5.56 18.14 -4.26
C VAL A 66 -5.83 18.60 -5.70
N ALA A 67 -5.73 19.89 -6.00
CA ALA A 67 -6.10 20.46 -7.30
C ALA A 67 -5.43 19.76 -8.49
N LYS A 68 -4.14 19.44 -8.37
CA LYS A 68 -3.38 18.71 -9.41
C LYS A 68 -3.92 17.30 -9.64
N LEU A 69 -4.31 16.61 -8.57
CA LEU A 69 -4.89 15.29 -8.67
C LEU A 69 -6.27 15.35 -9.34
N HIS A 70 -7.15 16.26 -8.92
CA HIS A 70 -8.47 16.43 -9.56
C HIS A 70 -8.35 16.79 -11.04
N LEU A 71 -7.36 17.61 -11.42
CA LEU A 71 -7.11 17.95 -12.82
C LEU A 71 -6.61 16.73 -13.61
N ALA A 72 -5.71 15.92 -13.03
CA ALA A 72 -5.26 14.67 -13.65
C ALA A 72 -6.40 13.65 -13.79
N GLU A 73 -7.26 13.51 -12.77
CA GLU A 73 -8.46 12.66 -12.81
C GLU A 73 -9.44 13.11 -13.88
N THR A 74 -9.69 14.43 -13.98
CA THR A 74 -10.58 15.02 -14.99
C THR A 74 -10.05 14.79 -16.39
N VAL A 75 -8.77 15.08 -16.63
CA VAL A 75 -8.14 14.84 -17.93
C VAL A 75 -8.21 13.35 -18.30
N LEU A 76 -7.90 12.46 -17.36
CA LEU A 76 -8.00 11.03 -17.60
C LEU A 76 -9.45 10.60 -17.87
N ALA A 77 -10.43 11.07 -17.11
CA ALA A 77 -11.84 10.76 -17.31
C ALA A 77 -12.32 11.15 -18.71
N LEU A 78 -11.99 12.36 -19.17
CA LEU A 78 -12.33 12.86 -20.50
C LEU A 78 -11.68 12.03 -21.62
N ASN A 79 -10.46 11.53 -21.42
CA ASN A 79 -9.81 10.60 -22.38
C ASN A 79 -10.43 9.19 -22.39
N LEU A 80 -11.17 8.81 -21.35
CA LEU A 80 -11.73 7.46 -21.21
C LEU A 80 -13.19 7.38 -21.64
N LEU A 81 -13.97 8.41 -21.35
CA LEU A 81 -15.42 8.45 -21.55
C LEU A 81 -15.81 8.34 -23.01
N SER A 82 -16.93 7.66 -23.25
CA SER A 82 -17.58 7.69 -24.56
C SER A 82 -18.53 8.87 -24.66
N PRO A 83 -18.88 9.35 -25.87
CA PRO A 83 -19.86 10.42 -26.03
C PRO A 83 -21.21 10.10 -25.39
N GLY A 84 -21.85 11.12 -24.83
CA GLY A 84 -23.14 11.03 -24.11
C GLY A 84 -23.06 10.39 -22.72
N GLN A 85 -21.87 10.01 -22.24
CA GLN A 85 -21.69 9.30 -20.97
C GLN A 85 -21.42 10.25 -19.80
N HIS A 86 -21.22 9.71 -18.59
CA HIS A 86 -21.25 10.48 -17.34
C HIS A 86 -19.93 10.43 -16.56
N PHE A 87 -19.65 11.49 -15.81
CA PHE A 87 -18.50 11.60 -14.92
C PHE A 87 -18.94 12.02 -13.52
N VAL A 88 -18.40 11.36 -12.49
CA VAL A 88 -18.55 11.77 -11.10
C VAL A 88 -17.18 12.02 -10.49
N LEU A 89 -16.94 13.24 -10.02
CA LEU A 89 -15.68 13.65 -9.40
C LEU A 89 -15.94 14.10 -7.97
N LYS A 90 -15.28 13.47 -6.99
CA LYS A 90 -15.20 14.04 -5.65
C LYS A 90 -14.37 15.32 -5.70
N MET A 91 -14.87 16.37 -5.06
CA MET A 91 -14.14 17.60 -4.77
C MET A 91 -14.36 18.01 -3.31
N PHE A 92 -13.79 19.13 -2.91
CA PHE A 92 -13.96 19.69 -1.57
C PHE A 92 -14.63 21.07 -1.66
N THR A 93 -14.02 22.10 -1.09
CA THR A 93 -14.38 23.48 -1.40
C THR A 93 -14.10 23.77 -2.88
N LEU A 94 -14.76 24.82 -3.39
CA LEU A 94 -14.73 25.23 -4.81
C LEU A 94 -14.41 26.73 -4.91
N PHE A 95 -13.50 27.22 -4.06
CA PHE A 95 -13.19 28.65 -3.93
C PHE A 95 -12.01 29.07 -4.80
N GLU A 96 -11.09 28.15 -5.05
CA GLU A 96 -9.84 28.43 -5.71
C GLU A 96 -9.99 28.49 -7.23
N HIS A 97 -9.17 29.33 -7.86
CA HIS A 97 -9.15 29.51 -9.31
C HIS A 97 -8.96 28.18 -10.07
N SER A 98 -8.26 27.22 -9.47
CA SER A 98 -8.03 25.88 -10.01
C SER A 98 -9.33 25.08 -10.10
N SER A 99 -10.15 25.10 -9.04
CA SER A 99 -11.49 24.50 -9.01
C SER A 99 -12.44 25.20 -9.97
N VAL A 100 -12.47 26.54 -9.98
CA VAL A 100 -13.30 27.33 -10.91
C VAL A 100 -12.95 26.97 -12.36
N SER A 101 -11.67 26.91 -12.70
CA SER A 101 -11.20 26.54 -14.04
C SER A 101 -11.60 25.11 -14.41
N LEU A 102 -11.45 24.16 -13.49
CA LEU A 102 -11.84 22.76 -13.71
C LEU A 102 -13.34 22.63 -13.96
N LEU A 103 -14.16 23.27 -13.14
CA LEU A 103 -15.62 23.26 -13.31
C LEU A 103 -16.04 23.94 -14.62
N PHE A 104 -15.37 25.01 -15.01
CA PHE A 104 -15.64 25.69 -16.28
C PHE A 104 -15.30 24.80 -17.49
N LEU A 105 -14.20 24.03 -17.43
CA LEU A 105 -13.88 23.01 -18.41
C LEU A 105 -14.96 21.93 -18.49
N LEU A 106 -15.39 21.39 -17.34
CA LEU A 106 -16.46 20.40 -17.28
C LEU A 106 -17.78 20.95 -17.84
N ASN A 107 -18.12 22.21 -17.52
CA ASN A 107 -19.30 22.90 -18.05
C ASN A 107 -19.25 23.10 -19.58
N HIS A 108 -18.07 23.05 -20.21
CA HIS A 108 -17.95 23.03 -21.68
C HIS A 108 -18.01 21.60 -22.25
N CYS A 109 -17.58 20.61 -21.48
CA CYS A 109 -17.49 19.23 -21.92
C CYS A 109 -18.81 18.44 -21.72
N PHE A 110 -19.73 18.87 -20.87
CA PHE A 110 -20.92 18.11 -20.49
C PHE A 110 -22.18 18.96 -20.59
N ASP A 111 -23.32 18.38 -21.00
CA ASP A 111 -24.58 19.12 -21.13
C ASP A 111 -25.13 19.59 -19.78
N GLU A 112 -24.91 18.81 -18.71
CA GLU A 112 -25.32 19.19 -17.35
C GLU A 112 -24.17 19.02 -16.36
N LEU A 113 -24.07 19.96 -15.43
CA LEU A 113 -23.12 19.92 -14.32
C LEU A 113 -23.85 20.20 -13.01
N HIS A 114 -23.75 19.28 -12.04
CA HIS A 114 -24.39 19.41 -10.73
C HIS A 114 -23.35 19.29 -9.62
N VAL A 115 -23.51 20.06 -8.54
CA VAL A 115 -22.74 19.89 -7.30
C VAL A 115 -23.65 19.23 -6.27
N PHE A 116 -23.24 18.07 -5.76
CA PHE A 116 -24.08 17.23 -4.91
C PHE A 116 -23.31 16.71 -3.70
N LYS A 117 -23.90 16.81 -2.50
CA LYS A 117 -23.37 16.18 -1.29
C LYS A 117 -24.32 15.07 -0.85
N PRO A 118 -23.97 13.78 -1.05
CA PRO A 118 -24.82 12.67 -0.63
C PRO A 118 -24.90 12.60 0.90
N CYS A 119 -26.02 12.10 1.44
CA CYS A 119 -26.20 11.90 2.88
C CYS A 119 -25.20 10.92 3.50
N THR A 120 -24.54 10.10 2.68
CA THR A 120 -23.46 9.18 3.08
C THR A 120 -22.10 9.86 3.22
N SER A 121 -21.94 11.08 2.70
CA SER A 121 -20.78 11.93 2.97
C SER A 121 -20.96 12.64 4.32
N LYS A 122 -19.88 12.77 5.10
CA LYS A 122 -19.96 13.38 6.43
C LYS A 122 -20.48 14.82 6.32
N PRO A 123 -21.57 15.22 7.00
CA PRO A 123 -22.21 16.49 6.74
C PRO A 123 -21.35 17.70 7.14
N GLY A 124 -20.45 17.54 8.12
CA GLY A 124 -19.54 18.61 8.57
C GLY A 124 -18.23 18.74 7.79
N ASN A 125 -17.92 17.87 6.83
CA ASN A 125 -16.73 18.00 5.99
C ASN A 125 -17.02 18.79 4.70
N SER A 126 -15.97 19.23 4.03
CA SER A 126 -16.07 19.99 2.78
C SER A 126 -16.30 19.12 1.54
N GLU A 127 -16.42 17.80 1.69
CA GLU A 127 -16.55 16.88 0.55
C GLU A 127 -17.88 17.08 -0.19
N VAL A 128 -17.79 17.25 -1.50
CA VAL A 128 -18.91 17.33 -2.45
C VAL A 128 -18.57 16.52 -3.69
N TYR A 129 -19.56 16.22 -4.52
CA TYR A 129 -19.39 15.48 -5.76
C TYR A 129 -19.90 16.30 -6.93
N ILE A 130 -19.07 16.46 -7.94
CA ILE A 130 -19.44 17.01 -9.23
C ILE A 130 -20.02 15.88 -10.07
N VAL A 131 -21.28 16.00 -10.46
CA VAL A 131 -21.98 15.06 -11.34
C VAL A 131 -22.12 15.72 -12.70
N ALA A 132 -21.26 15.33 -13.64
CA ALA A 132 -21.25 15.83 -15.00
C ALA A 132 -21.92 14.82 -15.93
N LYS A 133 -22.94 15.24 -16.67
CA LYS A 133 -23.77 14.33 -17.49
C LYS A 133 -23.73 14.69 -18.96
N TYR A 134 -23.72 13.65 -19.78
CA TYR A 134 -23.75 13.71 -21.24
C TYR A 134 -22.51 14.38 -21.82
N TYR A 135 -21.41 13.62 -21.87
CA TYR A 135 -20.15 14.08 -22.44
C TYR A 135 -20.31 14.46 -23.91
N ARG A 136 -20.07 15.74 -24.24
CA ARG A 136 -20.22 16.31 -25.59
C ARG A 136 -19.06 16.01 -26.54
N GLU A 137 -17.91 15.62 -26.00
CA GLU A 137 -16.66 15.44 -26.77
C GLU A 137 -16.36 16.62 -27.72
N PRO A 138 -16.02 17.81 -27.19
CA PRO A 138 -15.74 18.97 -28.03
C PRO A 138 -14.65 18.71 -29.07
N ASP A 139 -14.82 19.24 -30.29
CA ASP A 139 -13.84 19.05 -31.36
C ASP A 139 -12.42 19.48 -30.94
N GLY A 140 -11.46 18.58 -31.13
CA GLY A 140 -10.05 18.82 -30.81
C GLY A 140 -9.70 18.82 -29.32
N ILE A 141 -10.63 18.41 -28.44
CA ILE A 141 -10.43 18.39 -26.98
C ILE A 141 -9.13 17.67 -26.58
N ASP A 142 -8.76 16.58 -27.25
CA ASP A 142 -7.55 15.79 -26.96
C ASP A 142 -6.26 16.63 -26.94
N GLN A 143 -6.13 17.59 -27.85
CA GLN A 143 -4.94 18.46 -27.92
C GLN A 143 -4.88 19.40 -26.71
N TYR A 144 -6.04 19.90 -26.27
CA TYR A 144 -6.14 20.72 -25.06
C TYR A 144 -5.87 19.89 -23.81
N LEU A 145 -6.43 18.67 -23.72
CA LEU A 145 -6.19 17.76 -22.59
C LEU A 145 -4.70 17.43 -22.45
N GLU A 146 -4.00 17.19 -23.55
CA GLU A 146 -2.55 16.96 -23.50
C GLU A 146 -1.76 18.21 -23.10
N LYS A 147 -2.17 19.40 -23.57
CA LYS A 147 -1.55 20.65 -23.14
C LYS A 147 -1.78 20.92 -21.66
N ILE A 148 -3.00 20.72 -21.17
CA ILE A 148 -3.36 20.86 -19.75
C ILE A 148 -2.50 19.91 -18.91
N TYR A 149 -2.44 18.63 -19.27
CA TYR A 149 -1.67 17.65 -18.51
C TYR A 149 -0.15 17.91 -18.56
N THR A 150 0.37 18.40 -19.69
CA THR A 150 1.78 18.79 -19.78
C THR A 150 2.12 19.92 -18.79
N ASN A 151 1.16 20.79 -18.52
CA ASN A 151 1.30 21.89 -17.58
C ASN A 151 0.75 21.56 -16.17
N LEU A 152 0.49 20.29 -15.84
CA LEU A 152 -0.08 19.88 -14.55
C LEU A 152 0.73 20.38 -13.34
N GLN A 153 2.04 20.57 -13.51
CA GLN A 153 2.94 21.04 -12.44
C GLN A 153 3.08 22.57 -12.38
N SER A 154 2.52 23.32 -13.32
CA SER A 154 2.54 24.77 -13.33
C SER A 154 1.59 25.32 -12.26
N ASN A 155 2.14 25.93 -11.22
CA ASN A 155 1.34 26.57 -10.15
C ASN A 155 0.96 28.02 -10.47
N SER A 156 1.48 28.59 -11.57
CA SER A 156 1.45 30.04 -11.79
C SER A 156 0.27 30.54 -12.63
N ASN A 157 -0.39 29.66 -13.38
CA ASN A 157 -1.32 30.05 -14.44
C ASN A 157 -2.64 29.28 -14.31
N ALA A 158 -3.75 30.02 -14.31
CA ALA A 158 -5.07 29.44 -14.52
C ALA A 158 -5.17 28.80 -15.92
N ILE A 159 -6.02 27.79 -16.08
CA ILE A 159 -6.25 27.11 -17.38
C ILE A 159 -6.87 28.09 -18.38
N PHE A 160 -7.71 29.00 -17.88
CA PHE A 160 -8.46 29.98 -18.65
C PHE A 160 -8.09 31.40 -18.23
N ASP A 161 -8.11 32.33 -19.19
CA ASP A 161 -8.11 33.76 -18.86
C ASP A 161 -9.41 34.07 -18.10
N PRO A 162 -9.36 34.77 -16.95
CA PRO A 162 -10.56 35.15 -16.19
C PRO A 162 -11.67 35.77 -17.04
N LYS A 163 -11.33 36.52 -18.10
CA LYS A 163 -12.30 37.15 -19.00
C LYS A 163 -13.09 36.16 -19.86
N THR A 164 -12.60 34.94 -20.01
CA THR A 164 -13.29 33.88 -20.76
C THR A 164 -14.33 33.15 -19.91
N VAL A 165 -14.21 33.24 -18.58
CA VAL A 165 -15.18 32.65 -17.66
C VAL A 165 -16.39 33.56 -17.55
N SER A 166 -17.56 33.09 -17.98
CA SER A 166 -18.76 33.93 -17.99
C SER A 166 -19.19 34.34 -16.57
N GLU A 167 -19.60 35.60 -16.39
CA GLU A 167 -20.11 36.09 -15.10
C GLU A 167 -21.33 35.31 -14.60
N THR A 168 -22.20 34.83 -15.51
CA THR A 168 -23.35 34.00 -15.13
C THR A 168 -22.93 32.68 -14.48
N PHE A 169 -21.89 32.03 -15.01
CA PHE A 169 -21.32 30.83 -14.40
C PHE A 169 -20.71 31.13 -13.03
N LEU A 170 -19.93 32.21 -12.92
CA LEU A 170 -19.34 32.63 -11.64
C LEU A 170 -20.40 32.92 -10.59
N GLU A 171 -21.49 33.58 -10.98
CA GLU A 171 -22.59 33.88 -10.05
C GLU A 171 -23.31 32.62 -9.58
N GLN A 172 -23.61 31.69 -10.48
CA GLN A 172 -24.17 30.38 -10.11
C GLN A 172 -23.25 29.62 -9.16
N LEU A 173 -21.94 29.62 -9.43
CA LEU A 173 -20.96 28.98 -8.58
C LEU A 173 -20.91 29.63 -7.19
N ARG A 174 -20.91 30.96 -7.10
CA ARG A 174 -20.94 31.70 -5.81
C ARG A 174 -22.19 31.36 -4.99
N ILE A 175 -23.36 31.33 -5.61
CA ILE A 175 -24.61 30.94 -4.94
C ILE A 175 -24.50 29.50 -4.42
N CYS A 176 -24.04 28.58 -5.27
CA CYS A 176 -23.84 27.18 -4.92
C CYS A 176 -22.89 27.02 -3.73
N THR A 177 -21.71 27.62 -3.78
CA THR A 177 -20.71 27.53 -2.71
C THR A 177 -21.20 28.17 -1.41
N THR A 178 -21.96 29.26 -1.49
CA THR A 178 -22.54 29.91 -0.30
C THR A 178 -23.50 28.97 0.44
N HIS A 179 -24.34 28.23 -0.30
CA HIS A 179 -25.22 27.23 0.32
C HIS A 179 -24.45 26.11 1.01
N PHE A 180 -23.39 25.57 0.38
CA PHE A 180 -22.59 24.52 1.00
C PHE A 180 -21.86 25.01 2.26
N VAL A 181 -21.33 26.23 2.24
CA VAL A 181 -20.71 26.85 3.43
C VAL A 181 -21.73 27.00 4.56
N GLN A 182 -22.94 27.47 4.24
CA GLN A 182 -24.01 27.63 5.22
C GLN A 182 -24.37 26.28 5.86
N TRP A 183 -24.68 25.26 5.05
CA TRP A 183 -25.05 23.93 5.55
C TRP A 183 -23.93 23.28 6.37
N GLN A 184 -22.68 23.40 5.92
CA GLN A 184 -21.53 22.90 6.66
C GLN A 184 -21.40 23.58 8.02
N THR A 185 -21.55 24.91 8.05
CA THR A 185 -21.47 25.71 9.29
C THR A 185 -22.57 25.29 10.27
N GLU A 186 -23.82 25.18 9.81
CA GLU A 186 -24.95 24.74 10.63
C GLU A 186 -24.71 23.36 11.26
N VAL A 187 -24.16 22.42 10.48
CA VAL A 187 -23.83 21.08 10.97
C VAL A 187 -22.68 21.10 11.98
N ILE A 188 -21.62 21.86 11.73
CA ILE A 188 -20.49 21.99 12.66
C ILE A 188 -20.96 22.58 13.98
N GLU A 189 -21.73 23.66 13.94
CA GLU A 189 -22.33 24.29 15.12
C GLU A 189 -23.24 23.32 15.88
N SER A 190 -24.07 22.56 15.17
CA SER A 190 -24.90 21.52 15.77
C SER A 190 -24.06 20.44 16.45
N ASN A 191 -22.99 19.95 15.82
CA ASN A 191 -22.08 18.96 16.40
C ASN A 191 -21.42 19.49 17.68
N ILE A 192 -20.99 20.75 17.71
CA ILE A 192 -20.40 21.38 18.90
C ILE A 192 -21.42 21.46 20.04
N ARG A 193 -22.68 21.79 19.73
CA ARG A 193 -23.78 21.84 20.71
C ARG A 193 -24.04 20.46 21.30
N PHE A 194 -24.18 19.43 20.45
CA PHE A 194 -24.46 18.05 20.90
C PHE A 194 -23.27 17.38 21.59
N TYR A 195 -22.03 17.73 21.24
CA TYR A 195 -20.83 17.16 21.88
C TYR A 195 -20.82 17.35 23.41
N ARG A 196 -21.47 18.40 23.92
CA ARG A 196 -21.55 18.70 25.35
C ARG A 196 -22.76 18.05 26.05
N ILE A 197 -23.66 17.45 25.28
CA ILE A 197 -24.89 16.85 25.80
C ILE A 197 -24.63 15.37 26.08
N SER A 198 -25.00 14.91 27.28
CA SER A 198 -24.98 13.51 27.64
C SER A 198 -26.40 12.96 27.52
N ASP A 199 -26.74 12.32 26.41
CA ASP A 199 -28.01 11.59 26.22
C ASP A 199 -27.75 10.07 26.27
N PRO A 200 -28.14 9.37 27.35
CA PRO A 200 -27.88 7.93 27.49
C PRO A 200 -28.65 7.06 26.48
N LEU A 201 -29.64 7.61 25.77
CA LEU A 201 -30.42 6.92 24.75
C LEU A 201 -30.04 7.33 23.31
N GLU A 202 -29.03 8.17 23.14
CA GLU A 202 -28.63 8.69 21.82
C GLU A 202 -28.29 7.57 20.84
N ASP A 203 -27.46 6.61 21.24
CA ASP A 203 -27.04 5.51 20.38
C ASP A 203 -28.24 4.67 19.90
N GLN A 204 -29.20 4.41 20.78
CA GLN A 204 -30.41 3.68 20.43
C GLN A 204 -31.27 4.47 19.43
N ARG A 205 -31.48 5.77 19.68
CA ARG A 205 -32.24 6.65 18.78
C ARG A 205 -31.56 6.78 17.41
N LEU A 206 -30.24 6.95 17.39
CA LEU A 206 -29.45 7.01 16.16
C LEU A 206 -29.51 5.70 15.39
N SER A 207 -29.50 4.55 16.06
CA SER A 207 -29.65 3.25 15.41
C SER A 207 -31.01 3.11 14.72
N ILE A 208 -32.10 3.50 15.41
CA ILE A 208 -33.45 3.49 14.84
C ILE A 208 -33.53 4.44 13.64
N PHE A 209 -33.03 5.68 13.80
CA PHE A 209 -33.03 6.67 12.73
C PHE A 209 -32.26 6.19 11.49
N LYS A 210 -31.06 5.62 11.67
CA LYS A 210 -30.26 5.06 10.56
C LYS A 210 -31.01 3.93 9.85
N GLN A 211 -31.67 3.05 10.59
CA GLN A 211 -32.46 1.96 10.02
C GLN A 211 -33.63 2.50 9.20
N THR A 212 -34.39 3.47 9.72
CA THR A 212 -35.50 4.10 9.00
C THR A 212 -35.05 4.79 7.72
N ILE A 213 -33.96 5.57 7.78
CA ILE A 213 -33.41 6.24 6.58
C ILE A 213 -32.93 5.22 5.55
N MET A 214 -32.34 4.11 5.98
CA MET A 214 -31.94 3.02 5.09
C MET A 214 -33.15 2.39 4.41
N GLU A 215 -34.20 2.04 5.14
CA GLU A 215 -35.43 1.47 4.58
C GLU A 215 -36.07 2.43 3.55
N MET A 216 -36.19 3.71 3.90
CA MET A 216 -36.70 4.74 2.98
C MET A 216 -35.85 4.86 1.70
N PHE A 217 -34.53 4.70 1.79
CA PHE A 217 -33.65 4.72 0.63
C PHE A 217 -33.90 3.53 -0.29
N PHE A 218 -34.00 2.32 0.27
CA PHE A 218 -34.27 1.11 -0.50
C PHE A 218 -35.64 1.17 -1.19
N ASP A 219 -36.65 1.67 -0.49
CA ASP A 219 -38.01 1.82 -1.03
C ASP A 219 -38.06 2.86 -2.14
N ARG A 220 -37.50 4.05 -1.90
CA ARG A 220 -37.54 5.19 -2.83
C ARG A 220 -36.82 4.89 -4.15
N TYR A 221 -35.69 4.20 -4.08
CA TYR A 221 -34.86 3.91 -5.26
C TYR A 221 -35.01 2.48 -5.76
N HIS A 222 -35.95 1.70 -5.20
CA HIS A 222 -36.21 0.31 -5.56
C HIS A 222 -34.95 -0.55 -5.59
N ILE A 223 -34.07 -0.38 -4.59
CA ILE A 223 -32.80 -1.10 -4.52
C ILE A 223 -33.10 -2.57 -4.19
N THR A 224 -32.61 -3.46 -5.05
CA THR A 224 -32.76 -4.91 -4.89
C THR A 224 -31.39 -5.57 -4.71
N SER A 225 -31.39 -6.76 -4.10
CA SER A 225 -30.16 -7.54 -3.93
C SER A 225 -29.59 -7.96 -5.28
N ILE A 226 -28.28 -7.79 -5.46
CA ILE A 226 -27.56 -8.24 -6.67
C ILE A 226 -27.61 -9.77 -6.73
N ARG A 227 -28.09 -10.31 -7.85
CA ARG A 227 -28.18 -11.76 -8.07
C ARG A 227 -26.80 -12.41 -8.00
N ASN A 228 -26.71 -13.64 -7.50
CA ASN A 228 -25.43 -14.31 -7.26
C ASN A 228 -24.53 -14.42 -8.51
N ASN A 229 -25.13 -14.56 -9.69
CA ASN A 229 -24.45 -14.62 -10.98
C ASN A 229 -24.04 -13.23 -11.54
N GLU A 230 -24.56 -12.15 -10.97
CA GLU A 230 -24.27 -10.76 -11.36
C GLU A 230 -23.27 -10.09 -10.38
N ARG A 231 -22.89 -10.78 -9.30
CA ARG A 231 -21.91 -10.28 -8.33
C ARG A 231 -20.52 -10.22 -8.96
N ILE A 232 -19.78 -9.15 -8.66
CA ILE A 232 -18.39 -8.98 -9.13
C ILE A 232 -17.46 -10.02 -8.50
N VAL A 233 -17.68 -10.36 -7.23
CA VAL A 233 -16.93 -11.39 -6.51
C VAL A 233 -17.86 -12.57 -6.20
N HIS A 234 -17.53 -13.74 -6.73
CA HIS A 234 -18.32 -14.96 -6.55
C HIS A 234 -17.80 -15.81 -5.39
N GLY A 235 -18.72 -16.35 -4.59
CA GLY A 235 -18.40 -17.37 -3.57
C GLY A 235 -17.58 -16.87 -2.36
N VAL A 236 -17.23 -15.58 -2.29
CA VAL A 236 -16.44 -15.01 -1.20
C VAL A 236 -17.15 -13.80 -0.62
N LYS A 237 -17.26 -13.76 0.71
CA LYS A 237 -17.75 -12.60 1.45
C LYS A 237 -16.57 -11.68 1.74
N VAL A 238 -16.39 -10.66 0.89
CA VAL A 238 -15.25 -9.72 0.92
C VAL A 238 -15.10 -8.99 2.27
N SER A 239 -16.18 -8.87 3.05
CA SER A 239 -16.15 -8.26 4.38
C SER A 239 -15.51 -9.14 5.45
N ASP A 240 -15.32 -10.44 5.19
CA ASP A 240 -14.76 -11.38 6.15
C ASP A 240 -13.22 -11.36 6.11
N GLY A 241 -12.57 -11.77 7.20
CA GLY A 241 -11.11 -11.73 7.36
C GLY A 241 -10.62 -10.56 8.23
N PRO A 242 -9.38 -10.65 8.77
CA PRO A 242 -8.88 -9.65 9.70
C PRO A 242 -8.53 -8.33 9.02
N ASN A 243 -8.89 -7.22 9.67
CA ASN A 243 -8.44 -5.90 9.25
C ASN A 243 -7.01 -5.65 9.74
N ILE A 244 -6.03 -5.95 8.89
CA ILE A 244 -4.59 -5.70 9.14
C ILE A 244 -4.21 -4.22 9.09
N ASN A 245 -5.14 -3.36 8.66
CA ASN A 245 -4.95 -1.92 8.49
C ASN A 245 -5.89 -1.12 9.40
N GLN A 246 -5.85 -1.42 10.69
CA GLN A 246 -6.64 -0.69 11.69
C GLN A 246 -6.28 0.81 11.67
N LYS A 247 -7.32 1.65 11.71
CA LYS A 247 -7.12 3.10 11.79
C LYS A 247 -6.64 3.47 13.19
N GLU A 248 -5.41 3.94 13.30
CA GLU A 248 -4.91 4.59 14.51
C GLU A 248 -5.55 5.97 14.66
N SER A 249 -6.15 6.25 15.82
CA SER A 249 -6.49 7.62 16.20
C SER A 249 -5.20 8.36 16.52
N ARG A 250 -4.89 9.40 15.75
CA ARG A 250 -3.71 10.26 15.98
C ARG A 250 -4.04 11.48 16.84
N GLY A 251 -5.05 11.36 17.71
CA GLY A 251 -5.50 12.48 18.53
C GLY A 251 -6.17 13.60 17.72
N THR A 252 -6.46 14.71 18.40
CA THR A 252 -7.04 15.92 17.79
C THR A 252 -6.03 16.65 16.88
N PHE A 253 -6.50 17.59 16.05
CA PHE A 253 -5.60 18.41 15.23
C PHE A 253 -4.59 19.17 16.10
N ASN A 254 -5.05 19.79 17.20
CA ASN A 254 -4.20 20.51 18.14
C ASN A 254 -3.16 19.58 18.78
N GLU A 255 -3.54 18.36 19.17
CA GLU A 255 -2.58 17.35 19.67
C GLU A 255 -1.54 17.00 18.60
N ARG A 256 -1.94 16.84 17.33
CA ARG A 256 -0.99 16.58 16.25
C ARG A 256 -0.05 17.75 15.99
N VAL A 257 -0.54 18.99 16.06
CA VAL A 257 0.29 20.19 15.90
C VAL A 257 1.28 20.31 17.07
N GLN A 258 0.82 20.09 18.30
CA GLN A 258 1.70 20.05 19.48
C GLN A 258 2.73 18.90 19.39
N GLN A 259 2.32 17.74 18.91
CA GLN A 259 3.22 16.62 18.63
C GLN A 259 4.23 16.97 17.53
N ALA A 260 3.82 17.62 16.45
CA ALA A 260 4.73 18.05 15.39
C ALA A 260 5.72 19.12 15.90
N ALA A 261 5.26 20.07 16.71
CA ALA A 261 6.12 21.05 17.37
C ALA A 261 7.08 20.41 18.40
N THR A 262 6.71 19.27 18.98
CA THR A 262 7.61 18.46 19.83
C THR A 262 8.46 17.46 19.02
N VAL A 263 8.18 17.23 17.74
CA VAL A 263 9.12 16.52 16.83
C VAL A 263 10.33 17.42 16.51
N ASP A 264 10.16 18.75 16.59
CA ASP A 264 11.26 19.72 16.69
C ASP A 264 11.91 19.76 18.10
N ALA A 265 11.39 18.99 19.06
CA ALA A 265 12.00 18.87 20.39
C ALA A 265 13.14 17.83 20.44
N ASN A 266 13.84 17.87 21.58
CA ASN A 266 15.04 17.12 21.90
C ASN A 266 14.90 15.62 21.57
N LEU A 267 15.91 15.04 20.93
CA LEU A 267 16.04 13.62 20.53
C LEU A 267 15.57 12.63 21.62
N THR A 268 15.81 12.97 22.88
CA THR A 268 15.41 12.20 24.07
C THR A 268 13.89 12.05 24.22
N GLU A 269 13.09 13.07 23.91
CA GLU A 269 11.63 13.01 24.01
C GLU A 269 11.03 12.14 22.91
N ARG A 270 11.54 12.29 21.69
CA ARG A 270 11.18 11.40 20.57
C ARG A 270 11.52 9.95 20.87
N LEU A 271 12.69 9.69 21.44
CA LEU A 271 13.08 8.35 21.89
C LEU A 271 12.10 7.80 22.94
N ARG A 272 11.70 8.62 23.94
CA ARG A 272 10.71 8.21 24.96
C ARG A 272 9.37 7.85 24.32
N SER A 273 8.83 8.73 23.48
CA SER A 273 7.55 8.51 22.79
C SER A 273 7.53 7.23 21.96
N LEU A 274 8.61 6.93 21.23
CA LEU A 274 8.72 5.69 20.45
C LEU A 274 8.82 4.44 21.34
N ARG A 275 9.47 4.53 22.50
CA ARG A 275 9.50 3.42 23.48
C ARG A 275 8.12 3.16 24.07
N ASP A 276 7.39 4.19 24.46
CA ASP A 276 6.03 4.03 24.99
C ASP A 276 5.10 3.37 23.95
N ARG A 277 5.23 3.75 22.67
CA ARG A 277 4.53 3.10 21.56
C ARG A 277 4.96 1.65 21.34
N LEU A 278 6.26 1.36 21.45
CA LEU A 278 6.79 0.00 21.36
C LEU A 278 6.23 -0.89 22.47
N ASP A 279 6.25 -0.41 23.71
CA ASP A 279 5.73 -1.14 24.87
C ASP A 279 4.23 -1.40 24.71
N TYR A 280 3.47 -0.37 24.33
CA TYR A 280 2.04 -0.50 24.06
C TYR A 280 1.75 -1.57 22.99
N LEU A 281 2.41 -1.50 21.83
CA LEU A 281 2.19 -2.48 20.76
C LEU A 281 2.66 -3.89 21.14
N THR A 282 3.74 -4.00 21.91
CA THR A 282 4.23 -5.30 22.39
C THR A 282 3.23 -5.96 23.33
N LEU A 283 2.55 -5.17 24.18
CA LEU A 283 1.56 -5.66 25.14
C LEU A 283 0.17 -5.90 24.54
N THR A 284 -0.23 -5.12 23.54
CA THR A 284 -1.61 -5.13 22.99
C THR A 284 -1.75 -5.88 21.66
N ARG A 285 -0.65 -6.30 21.03
CA ARG A 285 -0.72 -7.02 19.74
C ARG A 285 -1.59 -8.27 19.83
N GLN A 286 -2.42 -8.46 18.83
CA GLN A 286 -3.21 -9.67 18.64
C GLN A 286 -2.54 -10.56 17.60
N LEU A 287 -2.47 -11.87 17.89
CA LEU A 287 -2.07 -12.87 16.91
C LEU A 287 -3.27 -13.22 16.03
N PHE A 288 -3.04 -13.37 14.73
CA PHE A 288 -4.07 -13.78 13.78
C PHE A 288 -3.86 -15.25 13.45
N GLN A 289 -4.89 -16.09 13.65
CA GLN A 289 -4.79 -17.55 13.53
C GLN A 289 -3.50 -18.08 14.20
N PRO A 290 -3.42 -18.08 15.55
CA PRO A 290 -2.20 -18.45 16.27
C PRO A 290 -1.63 -19.83 15.92
N GLU A 291 -2.49 -20.73 15.42
CA GLU A 291 -2.17 -22.07 14.94
C GLU A 291 -1.49 -22.11 13.57
N ALA A 292 -1.49 -21.01 12.82
CA ALA A 292 -0.90 -20.95 11.49
C ALA A 292 0.64 -21.01 11.55
N LEU A 293 1.23 -21.89 10.74
CA LEU A 293 2.67 -22.15 10.73
C LEU A 293 3.29 -21.78 9.37
N LEU A 294 4.59 -21.45 9.39
CA LEU A 294 5.36 -21.25 8.14
C LEU A 294 5.43 -22.52 7.28
N ASN A 295 5.23 -23.69 7.92
CA ASN A 295 5.15 -25.00 7.27
C ASN A 295 3.81 -25.28 6.58
N ASP A 296 2.77 -24.48 6.81
CA ASP A 296 1.45 -24.71 6.21
C ASP A 296 1.54 -24.74 4.68
N THR A 297 0.97 -25.77 4.06
CA THR A 297 0.92 -25.90 2.61
C THR A 297 -0.24 -25.06 2.05
N PRO A 298 -0.06 -24.42 0.89
CA PRO A 298 -1.15 -23.73 0.20
C PRO A 298 -2.24 -24.74 -0.17
N LEU A 299 -3.50 -24.31 -0.15
CA LEU A 299 -4.64 -25.16 -0.49
C LEU A 299 -4.74 -25.44 -2.00
N ARG A 300 -4.32 -24.48 -2.83
CA ARG A 300 -4.49 -24.52 -4.29
C ARG A 300 -3.20 -24.67 -5.07
N GLY A 301 -2.07 -24.25 -4.52
CA GLY A 301 -0.76 -24.23 -5.19
C GLY A 301 0.18 -25.34 -4.75
N GLY A 302 1.43 -25.29 -5.23
CA GLY A 302 2.52 -26.15 -4.75
C GLY A 302 2.63 -27.54 -5.38
N PRO A 303 3.74 -28.25 -5.08
CA PRO A 303 4.07 -29.51 -5.72
C PRO A 303 3.10 -30.65 -5.39
N GLU A 304 2.45 -30.62 -4.23
CA GLU A 304 1.44 -31.61 -3.81
C GLU A 304 0.20 -31.58 -4.73
N ASN A 305 -0.10 -30.42 -5.29
CA ASN A 305 -1.18 -30.21 -6.25
C ASN A 305 -0.72 -30.36 -7.71
N GLY A 306 0.50 -30.90 -7.93
CA GLY A 306 1.05 -31.13 -9.27
C GLY A 306 1.67 -29.89 -9.94
N PHE A 307 1.78 -28.76 -9.25
CA PHE A 307 2.40 -27.56 -9.80
C PHE A 307 3.94 -27.65 -9.72
N ALA A 308 4.59 -27.53 -10.87
CA ALA A 308 6.03 -27.29 -10.91
C ALA A 308 6.35 -25.81 -10.64
N VAL A 309 7.58 -25.52 -10.19
CA VAL A 309 8.01 -24.17 -9.75
C VAL A 309 7.71 -23.05 -10.75
N HIS A 310 7.79 -23.33 -12.05
CA HIS A 310 7.53 -22.34 -13.09
C HIS A 310 6.07 -21.87 -13.17
N HIS A 311 5.12 -22.66 -12.66
CA HIS A 311 3.72 -22.25 -12.58
C HIS A 311 3.47 -21.22 -11.46
N GLU A 312 4.32 -21.19 -10.42
CA GLU A 312 4.22 -20.25 -9.31
C GLU A 312 4.95 -18.93 -9.59
N LEU A 313 5.80 -18.89 -10.61
CA LEU A 313 6.59 -17.70 -10.93
C LEU A 313 5.76 -16.69 -11.72
N ALA A 314 5.47 -15.55 -11.10
CA ALA A 314 4.84 -14.41 -11.75
C ALA A 314 5.53 -13.11 -11.36
N PHE A 315 6.14 -12.46 -12.35
CA PHE A 315 6.95 -11.26 -12.12
C PHE A 315 6.16 -9.97 -12.36
N ALA A 316 6.12 -9.11 -11.35
CA ALA A 316 5.70 -7.72 -11.50
C ALA A 316 6.92 -6.80 -11.50
N ILE A 317 6.99 -5.85 -12.43
CA ILE A 317 8.08 -4.87 -12.54
C ILE A 317 7.48 -3.47 -12.45
N GLY A 318 8.08 -2.61 -11.64
CA GLY A 318 7.61 -1.24 -11.45
C GLY A 318 8.66 -0.36 -10.79
N LYS A 319 8.25 0.79 -10.24
CA LYS A 319 9.12 1.76 -9.60
C LYS A 319 9.87 1.13 -8.43
N SER A 320 11.17 1.38 -8.33
CA SER A 320 11.99 0.84 -7.24
C SER A 320 11.42 1.19 -5.86
N ILE A 321 11.42 0.22 -4.94
CA ILE A 321 10.97 0.40 -3.56
C ILE A 321 12.14 0.91 -2.72
N GLU A 322 12.06 2.18 -2.31
CA GLU A 322 13.03 2.79 -1.39
C GLU A 322 12.70 2.46 0.07
N ARG A 323 11.40 2.30 0.37
CA ARG A 323 10.91 2.06 1.73
C ARG A 323 9.57 1.33 1.73
N VAL A 324 9.42 0.37 2.62
CA VAL A 324 8.13 -0.31 2.84
C VAL A 324 7.26 0.54 3.78
N LYS A 325 6.19 1.13 3.23
CA LYS A 325 5.20 1.90 4.02
C LYS A 325 4.01 1.06 4.47
N SER A 326 3.78 -0.08 3.82
CA SER A 326 2.71 -1.03 4.11
C SER A 326 3.08 -2.41 3.57
N SER A 327 2.57 -3.47 4.20
CA SER A 327 2.72 -4.86 3.74
C SER A 327 1.44 -5.64 3.99
N LYS A 328 1.17 -6.66 3.19
CA LYS A 328 0.10 -7.65 3.48
C LYS A 328 0.50 -8.65 4.55
N PHE A 329 1.80 -8.69 4.84
CA PHE A 329 2.41 -9.69 5.71
C PHE A 329 2.91 -9.07 7.02
N ALA A 330 2.47 -7.87 7.38
CA ALA A 330 2.78 -7.23 8.67
C ALA A 330 1.72 -6.18 9.03
N LEU A 331 1.46 -5.99 10.32
CA LEU A 331 0.55 -4.94 10.79
C LEU A 331 1.06 -3.55 10.43
N ILE A 332 0.19 -2.69 9.89
CA ILE A 332 0.55 -1.33 9.48
C ILE A 332 1.10 -0.50 10.65
N THR A 333 0.61 -0.75 11.87
CA THR A 333 1.04 -0.07 13.10
C THR A 333 2.49 -0.41 13.45
N CYS A 334 2.88 -1.68 13.31
CA CYS A 334 4.26 -2.14 13.48
C CYS A 334 5.20 -1.55 12.40
N ILE A 335 4.77 -1.52 11.13
CA ILE A 335 5.54 -0.92 10.04
C ILE A 335 5.74 0.58 10.26
N ARG A 336 4.71 1.30 10.71
CA ARG A 336 4.80 2.72 11.04
C ARG A 336 5.79 2.97 12.17
N LEU A 337 5.69 2.21 13.27
CA LEU A 337 6.66 2.31 14.37
C LEU A 337 8.09 2.06 13.86
N LEU A 338 8.31 1.01 13.05
CA LEU A 338 9.62 0.72 12.46
C LEU A 338 10.13 1.90 11.63
N ASN A 339 9.27 2.51 10.81
CA ASN A 339 9.64 3.65 10.01
C ASN A 339 10.00 4.87 10.88
N ASP A 340 9.19 5.19 11.88
CA ASP A 340 9.44 6.31 12.79
C ASP A 340 10.75 6.10 13.59
N THR A 341 11.04 4.87 14.03
CA THR A 341 12.30 4.49 14.69
C THR A 341 13.49 4.64 13.76
N VAL A 342 13.38 4.16 12.51
CA VAL A 342 14.44 4.30 11.51
C VAL A 342 14.73 5.77 11.22
N ASP A 343 13.70 6.62 11.13
CA ASP A 343 13.88 8.05 10.88
C ASP A 343 14.57 8.74 12.05
N LEU A 344 14.24 8.37 13.30
CA LEU A 344 14.94 8.86 14.48
C LEU A 344 16.42 8.45 14.49
N CYS A 345 16.72 7.18 14.18
CA CYS A 345 18.10 6.70 14.07
C CYS A 345 18.87 7.46 12.98
N ARG A 346 18.27 7.70 11.80
CA ARG A 346 18.89 8.49 10.72
C ARG A 346 19.20 9.91 11.17
N THR A 347 18.29 10.58 11.87
CA THR A 347 18.55 11.90 12.45
C THR A 347 19.74 11.85 13.41
N ALA A 348 19.79 10.88 14.31
CA ALA A 348 20.89 10.75 15.27
C ALA A 348 22.25 10.41 14.63
N ILE A 349 22.25 9.60 13.55
CA ILE A 349 23.45 9.30 12.76
C ILE A 349 23.96 10.56 12.06
N ASN A 350 23.06 11.33 11.42
CA ASN A 350 23.42 12.59 10.76
C ASN A 350 23.95 13.64 11.75
N ASP A 351 23.44 13.65 12.98
CA ASP A 351 23.92 14.49 14.08
C ASP A 351 25.26 14.02 14.69
N GLY A 352 25.80 12.88 14.24
CA GLY A 352 27.02 12.27 14.80
C GLY A 352 26.86 11.67 16.20
N LYS A 353 25.62 11.54 16.69
CA LYS A 353 25.29 11.01 18.03
C LYS A 353 25.18 9.49 18.08
N MET A 354 25.17 8.82 16.93
CA MET A 354 25.08 7.35 16.83
C MET A 354 26.06 6.87 15.77
N SER A 355 27.04 6.05 16.16
CA SER A 355 27.98 5.43 15.22
C SER A 355 27.45 4.08 14.73
N CYS A 356 27.63 3.80 13.44
CA CYS A 356 27.30 2.49 12.87
C CYS A 356 28.57 1.64 12.83
N SER A 357 28.57 0.50 13.52
CA SER A 357 29.74 -0.39 13.62
C SER A 357 29.87 -1.41 12.49
N THR A 358 28.87 -1.58 11.62
CA THR A 358 28.85 -2.63 10.58
C THR A 358 28.85 -2.04 9.18
N THR A 359 29.94 -2.26 8.42
CA THR A 359 30.07 -1.87 7.02
C THR A 359 29.27 -2.78 6.08
N ASP A 360 29.12 -4.07 6.43
CA ASP A 360 28.38 -5.05 5.64
C ASP A 360 27.04 -5.40 6.33
N PRO A 361 25.89 -5.17 5.68
CA PRO A 361 24.57 -5.44 6.27
C PRO A 361 24.21 -6.93 6.33
N ILE A 362 24.91 -7.78 5.58
CA ILE A 362 24.65 -9.22 5.45
C ILE A 362 25.97 -9.96 5.66
N THR A 363 26.03 -10.84 6.65
CA THR A 363 27.19 -11.68 6.95
C THR A 363 26.85 -13.15 6.80
N VAL A 364 27.84 -13.99 6.50
CA VAL A 364 27.68 -15.44 6.34
C VAL A 364 28.71 -16.16 7.20
N THR A 365 28.24 -17.00 8.11
CA THR A 365 29.08 -17.83 9.00
C THR A 365 28.61 -19.28 8.93
N GLY A 366 29.39 -20.13 8.26
CA GLY A 366 29.01 -21.53 8.06
C GLY A 366 27.73 -21.66 7.23
N ASN A 367 26.67 -22.18 7.86
CA ASN A 367 25.33 -22.31 7.27
C ASN A 367 24.35 -21.21 7.68
N THR A 368 24.83 -20.20 8.40
CA THR A 368 24.02 -19.11 8.93
C THR A 368 24.27 -17.83 8.12
N ILE A 369 23.20 -17.20 7.65
CA ILE A 369 23.21 -15.87 7.04
C ILE A 369 22.53 -14.91 8.02
N SER A 370 23.24 -13.87 8.45
CA SER A 370 22.73 -12.92 9.44
C SER A 370 22.61 -11.53 8.84
N ILE A 371 21.43 -10.91 8.99
CA ILE A 371 21.20 -9.51 8.62
C ILE A 371 21.44 -8.64 9.86
N ALA A 372 22.28 -7.61 9.72
CA ALA A 372 22.58 -6.68 10.79
C ALA A 372 21.44 -5.67 10.99
N ILE A 373 20.70 -5.79 12.10
CA ILE A 373 19.58 -4.88 12.43
C ILE A 373 20.04 -3.42 12.49
N ASN A 374 21.23 -3.17 13.06
CA ASN A 374 21.80 -1.82 13.18
C ASN A 374 22.18 -1.19 11.83
N ALA A 375 22.32 -2.00 10.77
CA ALA A 375 22.55 -1.51 9.42
C ALA A 375 21.25 -1.11 8.70
N TYR A 376 20.08 -1.54 9.19
CA TYR A 376 18.78 -1.31 8.55
C TYR A 376 18.47 0.18 8.29
N PRO A 377 18.81 1.14 9.18
CA PRO A 377 18.63 2.57 8.89
C PRO A 377 19.40 3.07 7.65
N HIS A 378 20.51 2.42 7.27
CA HIS A 378 21.30 2.76 6.07
C HIS A 378 20.75 2.15 4.79
N VAL A 379 19.77 1.24 4.88
CA VAL A 379 19.12 0.67 3.70
C VAL A 379 18.20 1.72 3.09
N THR A 380 18.67 2.33 2.00
CA THR A 380 17.93 3.36 1.24
C THR A 380 17.23 2.80 0.00
N ASN A 381 17.61 1.59 -0.44
CA ASN A 381 16.98 0.88 -1.55
C ASN A 381 16.70 -0.58 -1.12
N ILE A 382 15.44 -0.84 -0.74
CA ILE A 382 14.99 -2.15 -0.30
C ILE A 382 15.15 -3.18 -1.41
N ALA A 383 14.79 -2.83 -2.65
CA ALA A 383 14.84 -3.78 -3.74
C ALA A 383 16.27 -4.25 -4.07
N GLN A 384 17.26 -3.36 -3.92
CA GLN A 384 18.67 -3.72 -4.06
C GLN A 384 19.15 -4.57 -2.88
N HIS A 385 18.76 -4.23 -1.65
CA HIS A 385 19.08 -5.03 -0.46
C HIS A 385 18.53 -6.46 -0.57
N GLU A 386 17.28 -6.63 -0.99
CA GLU A 386 16.65 -7.94 -1.19
C GLU A 386 17.32 -8.74 -2.30
N LYS A 387 17.74 -8.09 -3.39
CA LYS A 387 18.48 -8.72 -4.47
C LYS A 387 19.83 -9.28 -3.98
N GLU A 388 20.57 -8.52 -3.17
CA GLU A 388 21.84 -8.98 -2.60
C GLU A 388 21.64 -10.09 -1.56
N LEU A 389 20.57 -10.02 -0.75
CA LEU A 389 20.22 -11.11 0.17
C LEU A 389 19.89 -12.38 -0.59
N PHE A 390 19.08 -12.30 -1.65
CA PHE A 390 18.76 -13.45 -2.50
C PHE A 390 20.02 -14.09 -3.09
N ARG A 391 20.92 -13.28 -3.67
CA ARG A 391 22.21 -13.75 -4.19
C ARG A 391 23.04 -14.44 -3.12
N THR A 392 23.06 -13.88 -1.91
CA THR A 392 23.78 -14.45 -0.77
C THR A 392 23.20 -15.79 -0.36
N ILE A 393 21.86 -15.90 -0.26
CA ILE A 393 21.16 -17.17 0.01
C ILE A 393 21.53 -18.23 -1.02
N VAL A 394 21.38 -17.92 -2.31
CA VAL A 394 21.66 -18.87 -3.40
C VAL A 394 23.13 -19.31 -3.37
N ARG A 395 24.07 -18.37 -3.22
CA ARG A 395 25.50 -18.67 -3.15
C ARG A 395 25.85 -19.56 -1.97
N THR A 396 25.32 -19.24 -0.78
CA THR A 396 25.54 -20.04 0.44
C THR A 396 24.97 -21.44 0.27
N LEU A 397 23.76 -21.57 -0.30
CA LEU A 397 23.15 -22.87 -0.59
C LEU A 397 24.01 -23.72 -1.52
N PHE A 398 24.50 -23.17 -2.64
CA PHE A 398 25.39 -23.91 -3.53
C PHE A 398 26.68 -24.35 -2.84
N GLN A 399 27.27 -23.51 -1.99
CA GLN A 399 28.47 -23.86 -1.21
C GLN A 399 28.20 -24.98 -0.21
N LEU A 400 27.07 -24.95 0.50
CA LEU A 400 26.68 -25.98 1.45
C LEU A 400 26.36 -27.32 0.74
N ILE A 401 25.64 -27.26 -0.38
CA ILE A 401 25.34 -28.45 -1.22
C ILE A 401 26.65 -29.05 -1.73
N GLN A 402 27.56 -28.24 -2.27
CA GLN A 402 28.85 -28.72 -2.76
C GLN A 402 29.67 -29.39 -1.65
N ARG A 403 29.72 -28.80 -0.44
CA ARG A 403 30.40 -29.41 0.72
C ARG A 403 29.80 -30.77 1.09
N ASN A 404 28.48 -30.85 1.19
CA ASN A 404 27.79 -32.11 1.51
C ASN A 404 27.93 -33.18 0.41
N CYS A 405 28.01 -32.79 -0.86
CA CYS A 405 28.27 -33.72 -1.95
C CYS A 405 29.74 -34.20 -1.96
N ILE A 406 30.70 -33.39 -1.53
CA ILE A 406 32.13 -33.76 -1.46
C ILE A 406 32.44 -34.66 -0.26
N THR A 407 31.69 -34.54 0.85
CA THR A 407 31.86 -35.41 2.04
C THR A 407 31.16 -36.76 1.92
N SER A 408 30.29 -36.95 0.91
CA SER A 408 29.51 -38.18 0.69
C SER A 408 29.65 -38.91 -0.67
N PRO A 409 30.82 -38.96 -1.37
CA PRO A 409 30.98 -39.89 -2.50
C PRO A 409 31.61 -41.24 -2.15
N LEU A 410 32.32 -41.40 -1.03
CA LEU A 410 33.13 -42.60 -0.77
C LEU A 410 33.14 -42.98 0.72
N GLU A 411 32.69 -44.23 0.96
CA GLU A 411 33.00 -45.12 2.08
C GLU A 411 32.11 -45.13 3.34
N HIS A 412 31.71 -46.37 3.66
CA HIS A 412 31.14 -46.80 4.93
C HIS A 412 32.07 -46.47 6.11
N HIS A 413 31.46 -46.00 7.20
CA HIS A 413 31.96 -45.97 8.59
C HIS A 413 32.98 -44.88 8.97
N SER A 414 32.49 -43.79 9.54
CA SER A 414 32.73 -43.45 10.96
C SER A 414 32.00 -42.15 11.32
N HIS A 415 31.31 -42.16 12.47
CA HIS A 415 30.63 -41.00 13.01
C HIS A 415 31.66 -39.93 13.42
N THR A 416 31.84 -38.92 12.57
CA THR A 416 32.41 -37.62 12.97
C THR A 416 31.31 -36.57 12.98
N VAL A 417 31.35 -35.72 14.00
CA VAL A 417 30.42 -34.62 14.31
C VAL A 417 30.33 -33.66 13.12
N GLY A 418 29.28 -33.78 12.30
CA GLY A 418 29.10 -32.96 11.10
C GLY A 418 28.16 -33.56 10.04
N ASP A 419 27.74 -34.82 10.19
CA ASP A 419 26.90 -35.55 9.23
C ASP A 419 25.39 -35.29 9.44
N GLY A 420 25.03 -34.02 9.61
CA GLY A 420 23.63 -33.58 9.74
C GLY A 420 22.99 -33.32 8.37
N PRO A 421 21.65 -33.41 8.23
CA PRO A 421 20.96 -32.98 7.02
C PRO A 421 21.32 -31.52 6.68
N LEU A 422 21.34 -31.15 5.39
CA LEU A 422 21.64 -29.77 4.97
C LEU A 422 20.66 -28.79 5.64
N GLU A 423 21.16 -27.95 6.55
CA GLU A 423 20.39 -26.89 7.20
C GLU A 423 20.88 -25.51 6.72
N LEU A 424 19.96 -24.60 6.43
CA LEU A 424 20.24 -23.17 6.23
C LEU A 424 19.54 -22.37 7.32
N ILE A 425 20.28 -21.48 7.99
CA ILE A 425 19.73 -20.58 9.02
C ILE A 425 19.75 -19.14 8.49
N LEU A 426 18.60 -18.46 8.54
CA LEU A 426 18.48 -17.03 8.25
C LEU A 426 18.15 -16.27 9.53
N GLU A 427 19.03 -15.36 9.93
CA GLU A 427 18.87 -14.55 11.13
C GLU A 427 18.50 -13.10 10.80
N ASN A 428 17.50 -12.59 11.53
CA ASN A 428 16.94 -11.25 11.37
C ASN A 428 16.46 -10.98 9.94
N TRP A 429 16.01 -11.99 9.19
CA TRP A 429 15.43 -11.70 7.88
C TRP A 429 14.03 -11.13 8.06
N LEU A 430 13.82 -9.88 7.64
CA LEU A 430 12.54 -9.16 7.76
C LEU A 430 11.81 -9.08 6.40
N PRO A 431 11.12 -10.14 5.96
CA PRO A 431 10.47 -10.22 4.65
C PRO A 431 9.16 -9.43 4.60
N LEU A 432 9.25 -8.12 4.31
CA LEU A 432 8.08 -7.24 4.24
C LEU A 432 7.52 -7.05 2.82
N THR A 433 8.26 -7.36 1.77
CA THR A 433 7.82 -7.22 0.38
C THR A 433 7.30 -8.54 -0.19
N GLN A 434 6.52 -8.46 -1.27
CA GLN A 434 6.07 -9.65 -1.99
C GLN A 434 7.24 -10.43 -2.64
N VAL A 435 8.38 -9.78 -2.91
CA VAL A 435 9.60 -10.46 -3.38
C VAL A 435 10.19 -11.33 -2.27
N SER A 436 10.42 -10.76 -1.09
CA SER A 436 11.00 -11.50 0.04
C SER A 436 10.10 -12.63 0.53
N VAL A 437 8.79 -12.38 0.66
CA VAL A 437 7.83 -13.43 1.06
C VAL A 437 7.68 -14.49 -0.03
N GLY A 438 7.66 -14.08 -1.31
CA GLY A 438 7.66 -15.00 -2.44
C GLY A 438 8.90 -15.89 -2.47
N LEU A 439 10.07 -15.35 -2.10
CA LEU A 439 11.30 -16.14 -2.01
C LEU A 439 11.22 -17.18 -0.90
N LEU A 440 10.76 -16.78 0.29
CA LEU A 440 10.56 -17.70 1.41
C LEU A 440 9.59 -18.82 1.00
N TYR A 441 8.47 -18.46 0.37
CA TYR A 441 7.47 -19.39 -0.14
C TYR A 441 8.06 -20.41 -1.13
N LEU A 442 8.84 -19.94 -2.11
CA LEU A 442 9.48 -20.82 -3.10
C LEU A 442 10.53 -21.73 -2.47
N LEU A 443 11.35 -21.23 -1.54
CA LEU A 443 12.32 -22.03 -0.81
C LEU A 443 11.61 -23.13 0.00
N LYS A 444 10.53 -22.78 0.70
CA LYS A 444 9.73 -23.71 1.51
C LYS A 444 9.02 -24.78 0.69
N LEU A 445 8.47 -24.44 -0.47
CA LEU A 445 7.68 -25.40 -1.25
C LEU A 445 8.53 -26.26 -2.18
N TYR A 446 9.60 -25.70 -2.76
CA TYR A 446 10.30 -26.35 -3.86
C TYR A 446 11.74 -26.73 -3.56
N VAL A 447 12.37 -26.15 -2.52
CA VAL A 447 13.77 -26.40 -2.20
C VAL A 447 13.92 -27.23 -0.93
N PHE A 448 13.23 -26.83 0.14
CA PHE A 448 13.27 -27.46 1.46
C PHE A 448 11.96 -28.14 1.80
N GLU A 449 11.99 -29.13 2.68
CA GLU A 449 10.81 -29.82 3.19
C GLU A 449 10.13 -28.98 4.28
N GLU A 450 10.94 -28.33 5.11
CA GLU A 450 10.48 -27.61 6.31
C GLU A 450 11.16 -26.24 6.46
N VAL A 451 10.39 -25.28 6.98
CA VAL A 451 10.81 -23.96 7.44
C VAL A 451 10.20 -23.71 8.82
N GLU A 452 11.06 -23.61 9.83
CA GLU A 452 10.65 -23.43 11.22
C GLU A 452 11.22 -22.15 11.83
N GLU A 453 10.50 -21.59 12.78
CA GLU A 453 10.99 -20.52 13.64
C GLU A 453 11.78 -21.13 14.81
N LEU A 454 13.11 -21.11 14.73
CA LEU A 454 13.99 -21.57 15.83
C LEU A 454 13.96 -20.58 17.00
N SER A 455 13.81 -19.29 16.68
CA SER A 455 13.56 -18.21 17.62
C SER A 455 12.91 -17.04 16.88
N PRO A 456 12.40 -16.00 17.60
CA PRO A 456 11.76 -14.84 16.97
C PRO A 456 12.60 -14.09 15.92
N THR A 457 13.91 -14.36 15.87
CA THR A 457 14.82 -13.76 14.89
C THR A 457 15.55 -14.80 14.04
N ARG A 458 15.23 -16.09 14.11
CA ARG A 458 15.96 -17.14 13.38
C ARG A 458 14.99 -18.10 12.69
N LEU A 459 15.07 -18.14 11.37
CA LEU A 459 14.39 -19.14 10.56
C LEU A 459 15.38 -20.23 10.18
N ILE A 460 14.95 -21.49 10.28
CA ILE A 460 15.74 -22.66 9.86
C ILE A 460 15.02 -23.39 8.73
N PHE A 461 15.77 -23.69 7.68
CA PHE A 461 15.32 -24.46 6.52
C PHE A 461 15.96 -25.84 6.59
N ARG A 462 15.15 -26.91 6.55
CA ARG A 462 15.61 -28.30 6.68
C ARG A 462 15.05 -29.20 5.59
N GLY A 463 15.73 -30.33 5.37
CA GLY A 463 15.32 -31.37 4.43
C GLY A 463 15.40 -30.89 2.98
N LEU A 464 16.59 -30.89 2.39
CA LEU A 464 16.72 -30.56 0.96
C LEU A 464 15.94 -31.58 0.12
N ARG A 465 14.94 -31.12 -0.63
CA ARG A 465 14.15 -31.98 -1.51
C ARG A 465 15.02 -32.55 -2.62
N LYS A 466 14.68 -33.74 -3.13
CA LYS A 466 15.38 -34.39 -4.26
C LYS A 466 15.49 -33.49 -5.49
N SER A 467 14.45 -32.72 -5.80
CA SER A 467 14.41 -31.75 -6.90
C SER A 467 14.82 -30.33 -6.47
N GLY A 468 15.21 -30.14 -5.21
CA GLY A 468 15.45 -28.82 -4.60
C GLY A 468 16.57 -28.04 -5.29
N VAL A 469 17.67 -28.70 -5.67
CA VAL A 469 18.78 -28.06 -6.40
C VAL A 469 18.32 -27.58 -7.77
N THR A 470 17.64 -28.42 -8.53
CA THR A 470 17.12 -28.08 -9.87
C THR A 470 16.11 -26.94 -9.79
N ASN A 471 15.22 -26.98 -8.80
CA ASN A 471 14.26 -25.90 -8.56
C ASN A 471 14.94 -24.60 -8.15
N LEU A 472 15.98 -24.66 -7.29
CA LEU A 472 16.75 -23.49 -6.89
C LEU A 472 17.44 -22.82 -8.09
N VAL A 473 18.03 -23.60 -9.00
CA VAL A 473 18.61 -23.09 -10.25
C VAL A 473 17.53 -22.42 -11.11
N ALA A 474 16.37 -23.06 -11.27
CA ALA A 474 15.27 -22.51 -12.06
C ALA A 474 14.76 -21.17 -11.48
N VAL A 475 14.59 -21.08 -10.15
CA VAL A 475 14.21 -19.84 -9.46
C VAL A 475 15.29 -18.77 -9.63
N HIS A 476 16.56 -19.11 -9.42
CA HIS A 476 17.69 -18.19 -9.60
C HIS A 476 17.71 -17.60 -11.01
N ASP A 477 17.62 -18.43 -12.05
CA ASP A 477 17.66 -17.99 -13.43
C ASP A 477 16.47 -17.12 -13.80
N ALA A 478 15.26 -17.47 -13.32
CA ALA A 478 14.06 -16.69 -13.57
C ALA A 478 14.11 -15.32 -12.88
N VAL A 479 14.52 -15.28 -11.61
CA VAL A 479 14.67 -14.02 -10.85
C VAL A 479 15.76 -13.15 -11.47
N LEU A 480 16.90 -13.71 -11.87
CA LEU A 480 17.97 -12.97 -12.53
C LEU A 480 17.49 -12.35 -13.85
N LYS A 481 16.79 -13.13 -14.69
CA LYS A 481 16.16 -12.63 -15.93
C LYS A 481 15.18 -11.49 -15.65
N ALA A 482 14.37 -11.59 -14.58
CA ALA A 482 13.43 -10.55 -14.19
C ALA A 482 14.14 -9.25 -13.77
N TYR A 483 15.20 -9.34 -12.97
CA TYR A 483 16.01 -8.17 -12.61
C TYR A 483 16.73 -7.56 -13.81
N THR A 484 17.26 -8.37 -14.73
CA THR A 484 17.85 -7.86 -15.99
C THR A 484 16.81 -7.14 -16.84
N LYS A 485 15.60 -7.69 -16.96
CA LYS A 485 14.49 -7.04 -17.65
C LYS A 485 14.10 -5.72 -16.98
N ALA A 486 14.08 -5.66 -15.65
CA ALA A 486 13.78 -4.45 -14.91
C ALA A 486 14.86 -3.36 -15.13
N SER A 487 16.14 -3.72 -15.09
CA SER A 487 17.25 -2.79 -15.34
C SER A 487 17.28 -2.25 -16.77
N ASN A 488 16.81 -3.03 -17.75
CA ASN A 488 16.76 -2.63 -19.16
C ASN A 488 15.44 -1.93 -19.55
N ALA A 489 14.51 -1.75 -18.62
CA ALA A 489 13.21 -1.16 -18.94
C ALA A 489 13.35 0.35 -19.20
N PRO A 490 12.65 0.91 -20.21
CA PRO A 490 12.69 2.34 -20.50
C PRO A 490 12.03 3.16 -19.38
N GLY A 491 12.59 4.35 -19.09
CA GLY A 491 12.06 5.31 -18.13
C GLY A 491 12.84 5.36 -16.80
N ALA A 492 12.14 5.69 -15.72
CA ALA A 492 12.71 5.74 -14.37
C ALA A 492 13.22 4.37 -13.89
N SER A 493 14.10 4.37 -12.89
CA SER A 493 14.66 3.14 -12.29
C SER A 493 13.56 2.17 -11.85
N LYS A 494 13.50 1.02 -12.53
CA LYS A 494 12.54 -0.05 -12.24
C LYS A 494 13.19 -1.20 -11.48
N SER A 495 12.38 -1.88 -10.68
CA SER A 495 12.77 -3.10 -9.99
C SER A 495 11.65 -4.14 -10.02
N VAL A 496 11.98 -5.35 -9.58
CA VAL A 496 11.02 -6.44 -9.39
C VAL A 496 10.20 -6.15 -8.13
N LEU A 497 8.88 -6.10 -8.26
CA LEU A 497 7.93 -5.87 -7.18
C LEU A 497 7.33 -7.16 -6.61
N ALA A 498 7.29 -8.23 -7.43
CA ALA A 498 6.79 -9.53 -7.05
C ALA A 498 7.47 -10.63 -7.90
N ILE A 499 7.61 -11.82 -7.32
CA ILE A 499 8.11 -13.03 -8.00
C ILE A 499 7.10 -14.20 -7.97
N VAL A 500 6.08 -14.12 -7.13
CA VAL A 500 4.97 -15.07 -6.98
C VAL A 500 3.66 -14.27 -6.95
N PRO A 501 2.55 -14.73 -7.55
CA PRO A 501 1.25 -14.08 -7.46
C PRO A 501 0.83 -13.82 -6.00
N ILE A 502 0.24 -12.65 -5.72
CA ILE A 502 -0.20 -12.32 -4.36
C ILE A 502 -1.28 -13.29 -3.88
N THR A 503 -2.10 -13.80 -4.78
CA THR A 503 -3.14 -14.79 -4.50
C THR A 503 -2.58 -16.12 -4.00
N SER A 504 -1.40 -16.56 -4.49
CA SER A 504 -0.74 -17.77 -3.99
C SER A 504 -0.16 -17.56 -2.59
N LEU A 505 0.33 -16.35 -2.30
CA LEU A 505 0.92 -16.01 -0.99
C LEU A 505 -0.14 -15.74 0.09
N LEU A 506 -1.38 -15.48 -0.30
CA LEU A 506 -2.51 -15.26 0.60
C LEU A 506 -3.42 -16.50 0.72
N ASP A 507 -2.92 -17.68 0.33
CA ASP A 507 -3.65 -18.95 0.40
C ASP A 507 -3.29 -19.74 1.68
N GLY A 508 -4.30 -20.34 2.32
CA GLY A 508 -4.14 -21.15 3.53
C GLY A 508 -3.66 -20.38 4.77
N GLY A 509 -2.94 -21.08 5.67
CA GLY A 509 -2.43 -20.54 6.94
C GLY A 509 -1.13 -19.71 6.79
N PHE A 510 -0.33 -19.98 5.76
CA PHE A 510 0.94 -19.30 5.48
C PHE A 510 0.92 -17.75 5.62
N PRO A 511 -0.04 -16.99 5.04
CA PRO A 511 -0.07 -15.54 5.20
C PRO A 511 -0.23 -15.08 6.66
N TYR A 512 -0.95 -15.83 7.50
CA TYR A 512 -1.14 -15.51 8.91
C TYR A 512 0.14 -15.78 9.71
N ALA A 513 0.83 -16.88 9.42
CA ALA A 513 2.15 -17.15 9.98
C ALA A 513 3.15 -16.03 9.65
N MET A 514 3.19 -15.60 8.38
CA MET A 514 4.01 -14.46 7.93
C MET A 514 3.62 -13.15 8.63
N LEU A 515 2.31 -12.88 8.76
CA LEU A 515 1.78 -11.69 9.45
C LEU A 515 2.24 -11.64 10.91
N ASN A 516 2.16 -12.75 11.64
CA ASN A 516 2.56 -12.84 13.04
C ASN A 516 4.09 -12.74 13.20
N TYR A 517 4.85 -13.46 12.36
CA TYR A 517 6.31 -13.44 12.34
C TYR A 517 6.86 -12.03 12.08
N ASN A 518 6.48 -11.41 10.97
CA ASN A 518 6.99 -10.09 10.60
C ASN A 518 6.54 -8.99 11.55
N SER A 519 5.30 -9.03 12.06
CA SER A 519 4.84 -8.04 13.03
C SER A 519 5.67 -8.12 14.32
N SER A 520 6.00 -9.34 14.77
CA SER A 520 6.91 -9.55 15.90
C SER A 520 8.32 -9.07 15.60
N LEU A 521 8.87 -9.40 14.43
CA LEU A 521 10.21 -9.02 14.06
C LEU A 521 10.38 -7.50 13.86
N CYS A 522 9.36 -6.80 13.34
CA CYS A 522 9.32 -5.34 13.32
C CYS A 522 9.51 -4.74 14.72
N LEU A 523 8.82 -5.26 15.74
CA LEU A 523 8.96 -4.77 17.12
C LEU A 523 10.35 -5.06 17.68
N ILE A 524 10.94 -6.22 17.36
CA ILE A 524 12.31 -6.58 17.76
C ILE A 524 13.34 -5.63 17.12
N TYR A 525 13.16 -5.29 15.84
CA TYR A 525 13.97 -4.28 15.16
C TYR A 525 13.88 -2.94 15.88
N CYS A 526 12.67 -2.47 16.20
CA CYS A 526 12.47 -1.24 16.95
C CYS A 526 13.17 -1.27 18.31
N ALA A 527 13.01 -2.36 19.08
CA ALA A 527 13.61 -2.52 20.40
C ALA A 527 15.14 -2.39 20.35
N ARG A 528 15.79 -3.15 19.45
CA ARG A 528 17.25 -3.13 19.31
C ARG A 528 17.77 -1.77 18.82
N LEU A 529 17.12 -1.15 17.84
CA LEU A 529 17.52 0.16 17.33
C LEU A 529 17.38 1.25 18.40
N LEU A 530 16.27 1.27 19.14
CA LEU A 530 16.06 2.24 20.22
C LEU A 530 17.01 2.00 21.41
N GLU A 531 17.39 0.75 21.68
CA GLU A 531 18.39 0.43 22.70
C GLU A 531 19.78 0.94 22.33
N VAL A 532 20.24 0.67 21.11
CA VAL A 532 21.53 1.18 20.60
C VAL A 532 21.54 2.71 20.62
N LEU A 533 20.45 3.33 20.17
CA LEU A 533 20.31 4.78 20.21
C LEU A 533 20.37 5.33 21.63
N LYS A 534 19.72 4.68 22.60
CA LYS A 534 19.77 5.07 24.02
C LYS A 534 21.20 5.04 24.55
N LEU A 535 21.95 3.97 24.25
CA LEU A 535 23.35 3.82 24.66
C LEU A 535 24.29 4.83 23.99
N SER A 536 23.87 5.45 22.89
CA SER A 536 24.68 6.46 22.19
C SER A 536 24.36 7.90 22.64
N ILE A 537 23.20 8.13 23.26
CA ILE A 537 22.74 9.44 23.75
C ILE A 537 23.09 9.65 25.24
N VAL A 538 23.06 8.57 26.03
CA VAL A 538 23.46 8.55 27.46
C VAL A 538 24.96 8.37 27.53
#